data_AF-A0A7X8WLH5-F1
#
_entry.id   AF-A0A7X8WLH5-F1
#
_cell.length_a   1.000
_cell.length_b   1.000
_cell.length_c   1.000
_cell.angle_alpha   90.00
_cell.angle_beta   90.00
_cell.angle_gamma   90.00
#
_symmetry.space_group_name_H-M   'P 1'
#
loop_
_entity.id
_entity.type
_entity.pdbx_description
1 polymer ?
#
loop_
_entity_poly.entity_id
_entity_poly.type
_entity_poly.pdbx_seq_one_letter_code
_entity_poly.pdbx_strand_id
1 'polypeptide(L)' 'MDDLRFKGKWNQLKGKAKQQWGNLTDDDLTYVEGKEDELYGRLQEKTGKSKDQIKSWFDEQMDDLD' A
#
# COMPACT_ATOMS: atom_id res chain seq x y z
N MET A 1 -14.06 10.84 1.11
CA MET A 1 -14.63 10.10 2.26
C MET A 1 -13.87 8.78 2.48
N ASP A 2 -12.61 8.73 2.03
CA ASP A 2 -11.94 7.48 1.68
C ASP A 2 -10.78 7.13 2.62
N ASP A 3 -10.22 8.13 3.31
CA ASP A 3 -9.11 7.96 4.26
C ASP A 3 -9.49 7.06 5.46
N LEU A 4 -10.73 7.20 5.95
CA LEU A 4 -11.26 6.40 7.06
C LEU A 4 -11.40 4.91 6.69
N ARG A 5 -11.83 4.62 5.46
CA ARG A 5 -11.96 3.24 4.96
C ARG A 5 -10.59 2.62 4.72
N PHE A 6 -9.68 3.40 4.15
CA PHE A 6 -8.30 3.00 3.91
C PHE A 6 -7.58 2.63 5.22
N LYS A 7 -7.69 3.47 6.27
CA LYS A 7 -7.12 3.16 7.60
C LYS A 7 -7.68 1.87 8.20
N GLY A 8 -8.99 1.62 8.08
CA GLY A 8 -9.63 0.43 8.62
C GLY A 8 -9.21 -0.86 7.90
N LYS A 9 -9.00 -0.78 6.58
CA LYS A 9 -8.61 -1.91 5.73
C LYS A 9 -7.08 -2.05 5.56
N TRP A 10 -6.29 -1.09 6.04
CA TRP A 10 -4.83 -1.02 5.80
C TRP A 10 -4.10 -2.29 6.23
N ASN A 11 -4.42 -2.87 7.38
CA ASN A 11 -3.77 -4.12 7.84
C ASN A 11 -3.98 -5.28 6.85
N GLN A 12 -5.15 -5.36 6.20
CA GLN A 12 -5.42 -6.38 5.19
C GLN A 12 -4.64 -6.08 3.91
N LEU A 13 -4.65 -4.82 3.47
CA LEU A 13 -3.88 -4.35 2.32
C LEU A 13 -2.37 -4.62 2.50
N LYS A 14 -1.82 -4.39 3.69
CA LYS A 14 -0.43 -4.74 4.02
C LYS A 14 -0.17 -6.23 3.84
N GLY A 15 -1.07 -7.08 4.35
CA GLY A 15 -0.96 -8.53 4.22
C GLY A 15 -0.92 -8.98 2.76
N LYS A 16 -1.84 -8.47 1.94
CA LYS A 16 -1.86 -8.72 0.49
C LYS A 16 -0.60 -8.20 -0.19
N ALA A 17 -0.09 -7.03 0.21
CA ALA A 17 1.09 -6.42 -0.38
C ALA A 17 2.35 -7.27 -0.10
N LYS A 18 2.49 -7.80 1.12
CA LYS A 18 3.58 -8.74 1.46
C LYS A 18 3.47 -10.05 0.67
N GLN A 19 2.26 -10.55 0.42
CA GLN A 19 2.07 -11.75 -0.40
C GLN A 19 2.43 -11.51 -1.87
N GLN A 20 2.03 -10.36 -2.42
CA GLN A 20 2.30 -9.97 -3.80
C GLN A 20 3.79 -9.67 -4.03
N TRP A 21 4.40 -8.96 -3.09
CA TRP A 21 5.78 -8.54 -3.12
C TRP A 21 6.49 -9.10 -1.89
N GLY A 22 6.92 -10.36 -1.97
CA GLY A 22 7.54 -11.11 -0.85
C GLY A 22 8.76 -10.47 -0.19
N ASN A 23 9.28 -9.37 -0.75
CA ASN A 23 10.38 -8.57 -0.19
C ASN A 23 9.93 -7.42 0.73
N LEU A 24 8.62 -7.16 0.82
CA LEU A 24 8.09 -6.10 1.66
C LEU A 24 7.98 -6.54 3.11
N THR A 25 8.40 -5.67 4.02
CA THR A 25 8.24 -5.84 5.46
C THR A 25 7.10 -4.97 6.00
N ASP A 26 6.79 -5.08 7.29
CA ASP A 26 5.79 -4.20 7.90
C ASP A 26 6.24 -2.73 7.92
N ASP A 27 7.55 -2.52 8.07
CA ASP A 27 8.16 -1.18 8.09
C ASP A 27 8.01 -0.49 6.73
N ASP A 28 8.26 -1.22 5.64
CA ASP A 28 8.09 -0.73 4.27
C ASP A 28 6.65 -0.33 3.96
N LEU A 29 5.68 -0.95 4.65
CA LEU A 29 4.24 -0.73 4.51
C LEU A 29 3.69 0.15 5.64
N THR A 30 4.53 0.86 6.38
CA THR A 30 4.08 1.77 7.42
C THR A 30 3.49 3.03 6.79
N TYR A 31 2.18 3.21 6.97
CA TYR A 31 1.47 4.40 6.52
C TYR A 31 1.54 5.47 7.60
N VAL A 32 1.96 6.67 7.20
CA VAL A 32 1.94 7.87 8.03
C VAL A 32 1.14 8.92 7.27
N GLU A 33 0.10 9.46 7.91
CA GLU A 33 -0.78 10.46 7.32
C GLU A 33 0.03 11.67 6.84
N GLY A 34 -0.21 12.11 5.60
CA GLY A 34 0.55 13.19 4.95
C GLY A 34 1.95 12.80 4.45
N LYS A 35 2.38 11.55 4.62
CA LYS A 35 3.64 11.00 4.06
C LYS A 35 3.41 9.90 3.03
N GLU A 36 2.28 9.94 2.33
CA GLU A 36 1.96 8.98 1.28
C GLU A 36 3.05 8.87 0.21
N ASP A 37 3.63 10.00 -0.19
CA ASP A 37 4.67 10.02 -1.23
C ASP A 37 5.95 9.27 -0.82
N GLU A 38 6.30 9.33 0.48
CA GLU A 38 7.43 8.60 1.07
C GLU A 38 7.16 7.09 1.08
N LEU A 39 5.93 6.69 1.47
CA LEU A 39 5.49 5.30 1.41
C LEU A 39 5.59 4.75 -0.02
N TYR A 40 5.01 5.45 -1.00
CA TYR A 40 5.06 5.02 -2.39
C TYR A 40 6.48 5.02 -2.96
N GLY A 41 7.35 5.94 -2.52
CA GLY A 41 8.77 5.95 -2.87
C GLY A 41 9.50 4.68 -2.41
N ARG A 42 9.37 4.33 -1.12
CA ARG A 42 9.96 3.10 -0.57
C ARG A 42 9.44 1.86 -1.29
N LEU A 43 8.13 1.79 -1.54
CA LEU A 43 7.52 0.68 -2.26
C LEU A 43 8.01 0.61 -3.71
N GLN A 44 8.21 1.74 -4.38
CA GLN A 44 8.81 1.76 -5.71
C GLN A 44 10.22 1.18 -5.69
N GLU A 45 11.06 1.55 -4.73
CA GLU A 45 12.42 1.02 -4.60
C GLU A 45 12.44 -0.49 -4.30
N LYS A 46 11.52 -0.97 -3.45
CA LYS A 46 11.46 -2.39 -3.05
C LYS A 46 10.81 -3.30 -4.08
N THR A 47 9.80 -2.81 -4.78
CA THR A 47 9.02 -3.60 -5.75
C THR A 47 9.50 -3.43 -7.19
N GLY A 48 10.27 -2.37 -7.47
CA GLY A 48 10.67 -1.96 -8.82
C GLY A 48 9.51 -1.42 -9.68
N LYS A 49 8.32 -1.22 -9.10
CA LYS A 49 7.13 -0.73 -9.80
C LYS A 49 6.99 0.78 -9.65
N SER A 50 6.41 1.43 -10.66
CA SER A 50 6.09 2.85 -10.59
C SER A 50 5.06 3.15 -9.50
N LYS A 51 5.12 4.34 -8.90
CA LYS A 51 4.14 4.79 -7.89
C LYS A 51 2.69 4.62 -8.37
N ASP A 52 2.41 4.90 -9.64
CA ASP A 52 1.09 4.70 -10.25
C ASP A 52 0.62 3.25 -10.20
N GLN A 53 1.49 2.29 -10.54
CA GLN A 53 1.13 0.87 -10.48
C GLN A 53 0.86 0.42 -9.04
N ILE A 54 1.61 0.95 -8.08
CA ILE A 54 1.43 0.64 -6.66
C ILE A 54 0.10 1.24 -6.18
N LYS A 55 -0.18 2.50 -6.52
CA LYS A 55 -1.45 3.17 -6.21
C LYS A 55 -2.64 2.42 -6.80
N SER A 56 -2.60 2.10 -8.09
CA SER A 56 -3.64 1.32 -8.78
C SER A 56 -3.87 -0.01 -8.09
N TRP A 57 -2.79 -0.73 -7.75
CA TRP A 57 -2.93 -2.01 -7.06
C TRP A 57 -3.62 -1.86 -5.70
N PHE A 58 -3.26 -0.86 -4.90
CA PHE A 58 -3.93 -0.63 -3.60
C PHE A 58 -5.40 -0.22 -3.76
N ASP A 59 -5.72 0.56 -4.80
CA ASP A 59 -7.09 0.96 -5.13
C ASP A 59 -7.94 -0.27 -5.51
N GLU A 60 -7.44 -1.10 -6.41
CA GLU A 60 -8.07 -2.37 -6.80
C GLU A 60 -8.26 -3.31 -5.60
N GLN A 61 -7.25 -3.42 -4.72
CA GLN A 61 -7.39 -4.21 -3.51
C GLN A 61 -8.35 -3.60 -2.50
N MET A 62 -8.56 -2.28 -2.50
CA MET A 62 -9.50 -1.62 -1.60
C MET A 62 -10.94 -1.83 -2.05
N ASP A 63 -11.18 -1.83 -3.36
CA ASP A 63 -12.47 -2.17 -3.99
C ASP A 63 -12.86 -3.62 -3.72
N ASP A 64 -11.92 -4.57 -3.82
CA ASP A 64 -12.13 -6.00 -3.47
C ASP A 64 -12.49 -6.24 -1.99
N LEU A 65 -12.15 -5.30 -1.11
CA LEU A 65 -12.41 -5.41 0.33
C LEU A 65 -13.75 -4.76 0.75
N ASP A 66 -14.46 -4.07 -0.14
CA ASP A 66 -15.79 -3.44 0.12
C ASP A 66 -16.94 -4.40 -0.19
#